data_AF-A0A8C5D3H9-F1
#
_entry.id   AF-A0A8C5D3H9-F1
#
_cell.length_a   1.000
_cell.length_b   1.000
_cell.length_c   1.000
_cell.angle_alpha   90.00
_cell.angle_beta   90.00
_cell.angle_gamma   90.00
#
_symmetry.space_group_name_H-M   'P 1'
#
loop_
_entity.id
_entity.type
_entity.pdbx_description
1 polymer ?
#
loop_
_entity_poly.entity_id
_entity_poly.type
_entity_poly.pdbx_seq_one_letter_code
_entity_poly.pdbx_strand_id
1 'polypeptide(L)'
;MEDLKRIRSGFVGKVGLPALKGLLDDLWQHKVLSTDDKDTVLEDHTSRTDRARCLIDMVMAKGERASLAMIDCMLERDRELYLTLGLILPPSPTDRVDLT
;
A
#
# COMPACT_ATOMS: atom_id res chain seq x y z
N MET A 1 -7.24 -11.92 -0.36
CA MET A 1 -6.71 -10.74 0.38
C MET A 1 -6.28 -11.07 1.83
N GLU A 2 -5.30 -11.95 2.03
CA GLU A 2 -4.72 -12.24 3.36
C GLU A 2 -3.48 -11.38 3.66
N ASP A 3 -2.77 -10.96 2.61
CA ASP A 3 -1.50 -10.27 2.76
C ASP A 3 -1.64 -8.86 3.32
N LEU A 4 -2.62 -8.06 2.86
CA LEU A 4 -2.84 -6.73 3.42
C LEU A 4 -3.23 -6.78 4.91
N LYS A 5 -4.06 -7.77 5.28
CA LYS A 5 -4.43 -8.04 6.68
C LYS A 5 -3.20 -8.42 7.51
N ARG A 6 -2.34 -9.29 6.97
CA ARG A 6 -1.11 -9.77 7.61
C ARG A 6 -0.12 -8.65 7.87
N ILE A 7 0.10 -7.78 6.89
CA ILE A 7 1.09 -6.70 6.99
C ILE A 7 0.56 -5.46 7.70
N ARG A 8 -0.75 -5.35 7.96
CA ARG A 8 -1.41 -4.14 8.46
C ARG A 8 -0.69 -3.47 9.64
N SER A 9 -0.39 -4.23 10.68
CA SER A 9 0.30 -3.72 11.87
C SER A 9 1.72 -3.24 11.53
N GLY A 10 2.44 -4.00 10.70
CA GLY A 10 3.76 -3.63 10.21
C GLY A 10 3.72 -2.35 9.39
N PHE A 11 2.76 -2.21 8.48
CA PHE A 11 2.60 -1.03 7.63
C PHE A 11 2.41 0.22 8.49
N VAL A 12 1.48 0.18 9.44
CA VAL A 12 1.20 1.28 10.38
C VAL A 12 2.45 1.67 11.20
N GLY A 13 3.27 0.70 11.59
CA GLY A 13 4.50 0.95 12.34
C GLY A 13 5.67 1.49 11.50
N LYS A 14 5.79 1.03 10.25
CA LYS A 14 7.02 1.20 9.45
C LYS A 14 6.90 2.20 8.31
N VAL A 15 5.69 2.49 7.81
CA VAL A 15 5.53 3.44 6.70
C VAL A 15 5.99 4.83 7.12
N GLY A 16 6.91 5.40 6.36
CA GLY A 16 7.34 6.78 6.52
C GLY A 16 6.30 7.76 5.97
N LEU A 17 6.32 9.00 6.45
CA LEU A 17 5.49 10.08 5.90
C LEU A 17 5.62 10.27 4.37
N PRO A 18 6.83 10.23 3.75
CA PRO A 18 6.93 10.40 2.30
C PRO A 18 6.29 9.24 1.52
N ALA A 19 6.54 7.99 1.94
CA ALA A 19 5.91 6.81 1.35
C ALA A 19 4.39 6.84 1.51
N LEU A 20 3.89 7.25 2.68
CA LEU A 20 2.46 7.37 2.95
C LEU A 20 1.77 8.38 2.02
N LYS A 21 2.36 9.58 1.84
CA LYS A 21 1.82 10.59 0.93
C LYS A 21 1.85 10.11 -0.52
N GLY A 22 2.95 9.51 -0.94
CA GLY A 22 3.05 8.95 -2.30
C GLY A 22 2.04 7.83 -2.55
N LEU A 23 1.81 6.94 -1.59
CA LEU A 23 0.77 5.91 -1.69
C LEU A 23 -0.63 6.50 -1.82
N LEU A 24 -0.95 7.57 -1.08
CA LEU A 24 -2.21 8.30 -1.24
C LEU A 24 -2.36 8.88 -2.65
N ASP A 25 -1.28 9.46 -3.20
CA ASP A 25 -1.27 10.01 -4.55
C ASP A 25 -1.48 8.92 -5.61
N ASP A 26 -0.77 7.80 -5.50
CA ASP A 26 -0.88 6.69 -6.46
C ASP A 26 -2.27 6.07 -6.41
N LEU A 27 -2.76 5.73 -5.22
CA LEU A 27 -4.07 5.11 -5.06
C LEU A 27 -5.20 6.02 -5.56
N TRP A 28 -5.05 7.34 -5.45
CA TRP A 28 -5.96 8.30 -6.05
C TRP A 28 -5.86 8.31 -7.59
N GLN A 29 -4.64 8.30 -8.16
CA GLN A 29 -4.42 8.23 -9.61
C GLN A 29 -4.97 6.93 -10.22
N HIS A 30 -4.84 5.80 -9.52
CA HIS A 30 -5.41 4.51 -9.88
C HIS A 30 -6.92 4.42 -9.65
N LYS A 31 -7.57 5.51 -9.20
CA LYS A 31 -9.01 5.59 -8.90
C LYS A 31 -9.47 4.60 -7.82
N VAL A 32 -8.56 4.20 -6.94
CA VAL A 32 -8.87 3.42 -5.74
C VAL A 32 -9.45 4.34 -4.67
N LEU A 33 -8.86 5.52 -4.50
CA LEU A 33 -9.35 6.57 -3.60
C LEU A 33 -10.02 7.69 -4.40
N SER A 34 -11.12 8.20 -3.84
CA SER A 34 -11.73 9.46 -4.26
C SER A 34 -10.98 10.65 -3.64
N THR A 35 -11.32 11.87 -4.06
CA THR A 35 -10.80 13.08 -3.41
C THR A 35 -11.19 13.13 -1.93
N ASP A 36 -12.45 12.85 -1.60
CA ASP A 36 -12.95 12.82 -0.21
C ASP A 36 -12.22 11.79 0.67
N ASP A 37 -11.87 10.63 0.10
CA ASP A 37 -11.10 9.60 0.80
C ASP A 37 -9.72 10.14 1.19
N LYS A 38 -9.08 10.87 0.27
CA LYS A 38 -7.75 11.43 0.45
C LYS A 38 -7.74 12.54 1.50
N ASP A 39 -8.74 13.42 1.48
CA ASP A 39 -8.94 14.45 2.52
C ASP A 39 -9.20 13.81 3.88
N THR A 40 -10.04 12.77 3.96
CA THR A 40 -10.28 12.01 5.20
C THR A 40 -8.97 11.49 5.81
N VAL A 41 -8.07 10.92 5.01
CA VAL A 41 -6.79 10.42 5.52
C VAL A 41 -5.86 11.58 5.95
N LEU A 42 -5.89 12.72 5.28
CA LEU A 42 -4.96 13.83 5.52
C LEU A 42 -5.40 14.76 6.67
N GLU A 43 -6.68 15.11 6.71
CA GLU A 43 -7.25 16.12 7.59
C GLU A 43 -7.73 15.55 8.93
N ASP A 44 -8.27 14.33 8.95
CA ASP A 44 -8.88 13.75 10.16
C ASP A 44 -7.84 13.22 11.17
N HIS A 45 -6.56 13.19 10.79
CA HIS A 45 -5.51 12.52 11.58
C HIS A 45 -4.25 13.36 11.76
N THR A 46 -3.87 13.57 13.03
CA THR A 46 -2.70 14.38 13.42
C THR A 46 -1.39 13.60 13.36
N SER A 47 -1.42 12.27 13.58
CA SER A 47 -0.20 11.44 13.60
C SER A 47 -0.03 10.62 12.32
N ARG A 48 1.24 10.40 11.93
CA ARG A 48 1.62 9.46 10.84
C ARG A 48 0.97 8.08 11.01
N THR A 49 0.94 7.58 12.25
CA THR A 49 0.42 6.26 12.59
C THR A 49 -1.09 6.16 12.31
N ASP A 50 -1.84 7.20 12.69
CA ASP A 50 -3.30 7.22 12.50
C ASP A 50 -3.64 7.36 11.01
N ARG A 51 -2.90 8.21 10.28
CA ARG A 51 -3.01 8.31 8.82
C ARG A 51 -2.73 6.98 8.13
N ALA A 52 -1.67 6.28 8.53
CA ALA A 52 -1.32 4.97 7.99
C ALA A 52 -2.41 3.93 8.28
N ARG A 53 -2.99 3.94 9.49
CA ARG A 53 -4.09 3.04 9.86
C ARG A 53 -5.34 3.33 9.03
N CYS A 54 -5.70 4.60 8.89
CA CYS A 54 -6.85 5.01 8.10
C CYS A 54 -6.72 4.59 6.64
N LEU A 55 -5.56 4.86 6.02
CA LEU A 55 -5.30 4.47 4.64
C LEU A 55 -5.49 2.96 4.41
N ILE A 56 -4.82 2.13 5.21
CA ILE A 56 -4.86 0.68 4.99
C ILE A 56 -6.25 0.10 5.28
N ASP A 57 -6.95 0.59 6.31
CA ASP A 57 -8.30 0.13 6.66
C ASP A 57 -9.31 0.52 5.57
N MET A 58 -9.18 1.74 5.03
CA MET A 58 -10.01 2.24 3.94
C MET A 58 -9.82 1.43 2.66
N VAL A 59 -8.57 1.14 2.28
CA VAL A 59 -8.27 0.31 1.11
C VAL A 59 -8.81 -1.11 1.29
N MET A 60 -8.69 -1.70 2.48
CA MET A 60 -9.27 -3.01 2.78
C MET A 60 -10.79 -3.02 2.64
N ALA A 61 -11.45 -1.97 3.12
CA ALA A 61 -12.91 -1.84 3.04
C ALA A 61 -13.43 -1.76 1.59
N LYS A 62 -12.62 -1.22 0.67
CA LYS A 62 -12.96 -1.14 -0.78
C LYS A 62 -12.81 -2.46 -1.53
N GLY A 63 -12.24 -3.50 -0.91
CA GLY A 63 -12.21 -4.86 -1.45
C GLY A 63 -10.94 -5.24 -2.20
N GLU A 64 -10.96 -6.43 -2.82
CA GLU A 64 -9.76 -7.13 -3.29
C GLU A 64 -8.93 -6.35 -4.30
N ARG A 65 -9.60 -5.74 -5.28
CA ARG A 65 -8.93 -4.95 -6.32
C ARG A 65 -8.19 -3.75 -5.75
N ALA A 66 -8.76 -3.08 -4.76
CA ALA A 66 -8.13 -1.95 -4.07
C ALA A 66 -6.91 -2.40 -3.27
N SER A 67 -7.01 -3.54 -2.58
CA SER A 67 -5.89 -4.06 -1.80
C SER A 67 -4.73 -4.57 -2.65
N LEU A 68 -5.01 -5.20 -3.80
CA LEU A 68 -3.98 -5.55 -4.78
C LEU A 68 -3.27 -4.30 -5.30
N ALA A 69 -4.03 -3.26 -5.69
CA ALA A 69 -3.46 -2.00 -6.13
C ALA A 69 -2.55 -1.37 -5.06
N MET A 70 -2.91 -1.43 -3.77
CA MET A 70 -2.02 -0.94 -2.70
C MET A 70 -0.72 -1.73 -2.57
N ILE A 71 -0.76 -3.05 -2.76
CA ILE A 71 0.44 -3.90 -2.75
C ILE A 71 1.34 -3.54 -3.94
N ASP A 72 0.76 -3.35 -5.12
CA ASP A 72 1.48 -2.97 -6.33
C ASP A 72 2.11 -1.58 -6.19
N CYS A 73 1.34 -0.57 -5.79
CA CYS A 73 1.87 0.78 -5.55
C CYS A 73 2.97 0.78 -4.48
N MET A 74 2.88 -0.06 -3.45
CA MET A 74 3.93 -0.19 -2.43
C MET A 74 5.20 -0.80 -3.02
N LEU A 75 5.09 -1.83 -3.85
CA LEU A 75 6.23 -2.45 -4.52
C LEU A 75 6.95 -1.46 -5.43
N GLU A 76 6.19 -0.68 -6.20
CA GLU A 76 6.72 0.31 -7.15
C GLU A 76 7.36 1.51 -6.45
N ARG A 77 6.72 2.01 -5.39
CA ARG A 77 7.16 3.22 -4.69
C ARG A 77 8.26 2.97 -3.67
N ASP A 78 8.12 1.92 -2.88
CA ASP A 78 8.96 1.67 -1.71
C ASP A 78 9.19 0.16 -1.54
N ARG A 79 10.05 -0.36 -2.41
CA ARG A 79 10.44 -1.77 -2.40
C ARG A 79 11.04 -2.20 -1.06
N GLU A 80 11.74 -1.31 -0.35
CA GLU A 80 12.29 -1.63 0.98
C GLU A 80 11.17 -1.81 2.01
N LEU A 81 10.18 -0.93 2.03
CA LEU A 81 8.99 -1.11 2.86
C LEU A 81 8.28 -2.42 2.51
N TYR A 82 8.06 -2.70 1.23
CA TYR A 82 7.43 -3.93 0.74
C TYR A 82 8.12 -5.20 1.30
N LEU A 83 9.45 -5.28 1.14
CA LEU A 83 10.25 -6.41 1.62
C LEU A 83 10.27 -6.49 3.15
N THR A 84 10.37 -5.34 3.83
CA THR A 84 10.40 -5.24 5.30
C THR A 84 9.05 -5.64 5.94
N LEU A 85 7.96 -5.61 5.17
CA LEU A 85 6.66 -6.12 5.57
C LEU A 85 6.48 -7.61 5.31
N GLY A 86 7.49 -8.29 4.74
CA GLY A 86 7.48 -9.73 4.49
C GLY A 86 6.64 -10.13 3.28
N LEU A 87 6.40 -9.21 2.35
CA LEU A 87 5.76 -9.52 1.07
C LEU A 87 6.78 -10.18 0.13
N ILE A 88 6.32 -11.19 -0.61
CA ILE A 88 7.16 -11.95 -1.53
C ILE A 88 7.21 -11.22 -2.86
N LEU A 89 8.43 -10.94 -3.35
CA LEU A 89 8.61 -10.31 -4.65
C LEU A 89 7.98 -11.18 -5.75
N PRO A 90 7.26 -10.61 -6.72
CA PRO A 90 6.89 -11.37 -7.90
C PRO A 90 8.15 -11.91 -8.62
N PRO A 91 8.07 -13.08 -9.27
CA PRO A 91 9.20 -13.65 -9.99
C PRO A 91 9.70 -12.66 -11.04
N SER A 92 11.01 -12.44 -11.08
CA SER A 92 11.62 -11.56 -12.06
C SER A 92 11.43 -12.10 -13.48
N PRO A 93 11.17 -11.25 -14.49
CA PRO A 93 10.96 -11.69 -15.86
C PRO A 93 12.16 -12.43 -16.47
N THR A 94 13.37 -12.26 -15.91
CA THR A 94 14.59 -13.00 -16.29
C THR A 94 14.62 -14.46 -15.83
N ASP A 95 13.71 -14.90 -14.97
CA ASP A 95 13.60 -16.31 -14.52
C ASP A 95 12.86 -17.19 -15.55
N ARG A 96 12.33 -16.59 -16.63
CA ARG A 96 11.48 -17.28 -17.62
C ARG A 96 12.22 -17.76 -18.87
N VAL A 97 13.54 -17.54 -18.97
CA VAL A 97 14.31 -17.84 -20.19
C VAL A 97 15.07 -19.17 -20.17
N ASP A 98 14.94 -19.99 -19.12
CA ASP A 98 15.71 -21.23 -18.97
C ASP A 98 14.79 -22.46 -18.85
N LEU A 99 13.90 -22.68 -19.81
CA LEU A 99 13.07 -23.91 -19.90
C LEU A 99 12.65 -24.27 -21.35
N THR A 100 13.45 -23.91 -22.36
CA THR A 100 13.31 -24.41 -23.74
C THR A 100 14.66 -24.80 -24.28
#